data_AF-A0A954V428-F1
#
_entry.id   AF-A0A954V428-F1
#
_cell.length_a   1.000
_cell.length_b   1.000
_cell.length_c   1.000
_cell.angle_alpha   90.00
_cell.angle_beta   90.00
_cell.angle_gamma   90.00
#
_symmetry.space_group_name_H-M   'P 1'
#
loop_
_entity.id
_entity.type
_entity.pdbx_description
1 polymer ?
#
loop_
_entity_poly.entity_id
_entity_poly.type
_entity_poly.pdbx_seq_one_letter_code
_entity_poly.pdbx_strand_id
1 'polypeptide(L)'
;MSRASRQRDSLAPSLFPFLAVLLCTMGALVLILMLVVSAAHASALQIAKQSTQQTEEVESQLALANHGFQKQLTEARLELEKKRLGLQHLESHIQELLDEVEQLKCTAELAEADEQSDEAEQQAQADAISLLEKQLLEASEKLKQKLDKPDGDKPIFAIIPYDGPNGTHRRPIYLECIEQGIRIQPEGILLRT
;
A
#
# COMPACT_ATOMS: atom_id res chain seq x y z
N MET A 1 -93.33 -41.62 -110.32
CA MET A 1 -93.72 -42.82 -109.55
C MET A 1 -92.60 -43.11 -108.56
N SER A 2 -92.84 -42.88 -107.28
CA SER A 2 -93.19 -43.91 -106.29
C SER A 2 -91.94 -44.52 -105.64
N ARG A 3 -91.76 -44.19 -104.34
CA ARG A 3 -91.33 -45.07 -103.23
C ARG A 3 -89.99 -45.80 -103.36
N ALA A 4 -89.19 -46.03 -102.32
CA ALA A 4 -89.25 -45.73 -100.91
C ALA A 4 -87.99 -46.35 -100.28
N SER A 5 -87.79 -46.03 -99.00
CA SER A 5 -87.17 -46.90 -97.99
C SER A 5 -85.64 -46.94 -98.02
N ARG A 6 -84.91 -46.90 -96.90
CA ARG A 6 -85.17 -47.04 -95.46
C ARG A 6 -83.98 -46.33 -94.81
N GLN A 7 -84.11 -45.31 -93.97
CA GLN A 7 -84.50 -45.35 -92.57
C GLN A 7 -84.36 -46.74 -91.90
N ARG A 8 -83.13 -47.03 -91.46
CA ARG A 8 -82.77 -47.66 -90.17
C ARG A 8 -81.27 -47.94 -90.17
N ASP A 9 -80.53 -47.08 -89.49
CA ASP A 9 -79.40 -47.42 -88.61
C ASP A 9 -79.10 -46.21 -87.72
N SER A 10 -80.17 -45.72 -87.08
CA SER A 10 -80.16 -44.69 -86.07
C SER A 10 -80.00 -45.33 -84.70
N LEU A 11 -78.84 -45.92 -84.37
CA LEU A 11 -78.50 -46.35 -83.00
C LEU A 11 -77.01 -46.64 -82.75
N ALA A 12 -76.09 -46.32 -83.69
CA ALA A 12 -74.67 -46.29 -83.38
C ALA A 12 -74.28 -44.87 -82.90
N PRO A 13 -73.94 -44.66 -81.62
CA PRO A 13 -73.39 -43.38 -81.19
C PRO A 13 -72.09 -43.14 -81.96
N SER A 14 -71.99 -42.00 -82.66
CA SER A 14 -70.79 -41.61 -83.37
C SER A 14 -69.62 -41.53 -82.38
N LEU A 15 -68.61 -42.39 -82.55
CA LEU A 15 -67.42 -42.47 -81.69
C LEU A 15 -66.55 -41.20 -81.74
N PHE A 16 -66.66 -40.41 -82.81
CA PHE A 16 -65.87 -39.19 -83.03
C PHE A 16 -66.10 -38.07 -82.01
N PRO A 17 -67.35 -37.61 -81.74
CA PRO A 17 -67.59 -36.58 -80.73
C PRO A 17 -67.30 -37.04 -79.29
N PHE A 18 -67.47 -38.33 -78.97
CA PHE A 18 -67.12 -38.85 -77.63
C PHE A 18 -65.60 -38.82 -77.38
N LEU A 19 -64.81 -39.26 -78.37
CA LEU A 19 -63.35 -39.25 -78.29
C LEU A 19 -62.81 -37.81 -78.18
N ALA A 20 -63.41 -36.86 -78.90
CA ALA A 20 -63.04 -35.44 -78.80
C ALA A 20 -63.26 -34.86 -77.39
N VAL A 21 -64.40 -35.16 -76.76
CA VAL A 21 -64.68 -34.71 -75.38
C VAL A 21 -63.74 -35.39 -74.37
N LEU A 22 -63.45 -36.68 -74.54
CA LEU A 22 -62.55 -37.44 -73.67
C LEU A 22 -61.09 -36.94 -73.78
N LEU A 23 -60.61 -36.69 -75.01
CA LEU A 23 -59.29 -36.09 -75.24
C LEU A 23 -59.22 -34.68 -74.63
N CYS A 24 -60.31 -33.90 -74.73
CA CYS A 24 -60.39 -32.56 -74.17
C CYS A 24 -60.38 -32.56 -72.64
N THR A 25 -61.14 -33.45 -71.98
CA THR A 25 -61.14 -33.55 -70.51
C THR A 25 -59.81 -34.09 -69.99
N MET A 26 -59.22 -35.08 -70.65
CA MET A 26 -57.88 -35.56 -70.33
C MET A 26 -56.82 -34.46 -70.51
N GLY A 27 -56.87 -33.71 -71.62
CA GLY A 27 -55.94 -32.59 -71.87
C GLY A 27 -56.07 -31.46 -70.84
N ALA A 28 -57.30 -31.07 -70.50
CA ALA A 28 -57.54 -30.05 -69.47
C ALA A 28 -57.02 -30.49 -68.09
N LEU A 29 -57.24 -31.75 -67.72
CA LEU A 29 -56.74 -32.29 -66.44
C LEU A 29 -55.21 -32.34 -66.38
N VAL A 30 -54.53 -32.70 -67.49
CA VAL A 30 -53.06 -32.69 -67.55
C VAL A 30 -52.51 -31.27 -67.42
N LEU A 31 -53.13 -30.28 -68.07
CA LEU A 31 -52.71 -28.87 -67.95
C LEU A 31 -52.92 -28.33 -66.53
N ILE A 32 -54.05 -28.64 -65.91
CA ILE A 32 -54.33 -28.24 -64.52
C ILE A 32 -53.31 -28.87 -63.57
N LEU A 33 -53.02 -30.17 -63.74
CA LEU A 33 -52.04 -30.88 -62.91
C LEU A 33 -50.63 -30.30 -63.08
N MET A 34 -50.22 -29.98 -64.31
CA MET A 34 -48.93 -29.35 -64.58
C MET A 34 -48.81 -27.97 -63.93
N LEU A 35 -49.86 -27.16 -63.98
CA LEU A 35 -49.91 -25.86 -63.31
C LEU A 35 -49.78 -26.00 -61.78
N VAL A 36 -50.51 -26.94 -61.17
CA VAL A 36 -50.45 -27.19 -59.72
C VAL A 36 -49.05 -27.66 -59.30
N VAL A 37 -48.42 -28.58 -60.04
CA VAL A 37 -47.05 -29.05 -59.75
C VAL A 37 -46.05 -27.91 -59.90
N SER A 38 -46.17 -27.06 -60.92
CA SER A 38 -45.29 -25.91 -61.11
C SER A 38 -45.42 -24.88 -59.99
N ALA A 39 -46.65 -24.61 -59.53
CA ALA A 39 -46.92 -23.70 -58.42
C ALA A 39 -46.41 -24.26 -57.09
N ALA A 40 -46.57 -25.57 -56.84
CA ALA A 40 -46.05 -26.23 -55.65
C ALA A 40 -44.51 -26.24 -55.60
N HIS A 41 -43.85 -26.41 -56.75
CA HIS A 41 -42.39 -26.35 -56.80
C HIS A 41 -41.87 -24.93 -56.57
N ALA A 42 -42.55 -23.91 -57.13
CA ALA A 42 -42.21 -22.51 -56.91
C ALA A 42 -42.40 -22.10 -55.44
N SER A 43 -43.48 -22.53 -54.80
CA SER A 43 -43.74 -22.24 -53.38
C SER A 43 -42.75 -22.95 -52.45
N ALA A 44 -42.41 -24.22 -52.71
CA ALA A 44 -41.39 -24.95 -51.94
C ALA A 44 -40.02 -24.25 -51.98
N LEU A 45 -39.65 -23.73 -53.15
CA LEU A 45 -38.37 -23.02 -53.35
C LEU A 45 -38.38 -21.65 -52.67
N GLN A 46 -39.52 -20.96 -52.65
CA GLN A 46 -39.68 -19.71 -51.90
C GLN A 46 -39.64 -19.94 -50.39
N ILE A 47 -40.29 -20.99 -49.87
CA ILE A 47 -40.26 -21.34 -48.45
C ILE A 47 -38.83 -21.69 -48.02
N ALA A 48 -38.08 -22.47 -48.80
CA ALA A 48 -36.69 -22.80 -48.51
C ALA A 48 -35.76 -21.57 -48.53
N LYS A 49 -35.99 -20.62 -49.44
CA LYS A 49 -35.26 -19.34 -49.47
C LYS A 49 -35.63 -18.44 -48.29
N GLN A 50 -36.90 -18.37 -47.94
CA GLN A 50 -37.35 -17.56 -46.81
C GLN A 50 -36.86 -18.13 -45.48
N SER A 51 -36.85 -19.45 -45.32
CA SER A 51 -36.31 -20.08 -44.11
C SER A 51 -34.81 -19.84 -43.96
N THR A 52 -34.04 -19.91 -45.05
CA THR A 52 -32.59 -19.65 -45.02
C THR A 52 -32.28 -18.17 -44.73
N GLN A 53 -33.01 -17.25 -45.35
CA GLN A 53 -32.89 -15.83 -45.05
C GLN A 53 -33.25 -15.52 -43.59
N GLN A 54 -34.34 -16.10 -43.08
CA GLN A 54 -34.73 -15.93 -41.67
C GLN A 54 -33.68 -16.49 -40.71
N THR A 55 -33.07 -17.65 -41.01
CA THR A 55 -31.99 -18.18 -40.16
C THR A 55 -30.75 -17.30 -40.20
N GLU A 56 -30.34 -16.82 -41.37
CA GLU A 56 -29.18 -15.92 -41.52
C GLU A 56 -29.42 -14.58 -40.79
N GLU A 57 -30.62 -14.02 -40.88
CA GLU A 57 -31.00 -12.81 -40.15
C GLU A 57 -30.94 -13.03 -38.64
N VAL A 58 -31.51 -14.12 -38.12
CA VAL A 58 -31.48 -14.45 -36.69
C VAL A 58 -30.05 -14.70 -36.20
N GLU A 59 -29.24 -15.44 -36.97
CA GLU A 59 -27.83 -15.67 -36.65
C GLU A 59 -27.03 -14.38 -36.61
N SER A 60 -27.28 -13.46 -37.56
CA SER A 60 -26.62 -12.15 -37.58
C SER A 60 -26.99 -11.30 -36.34
N GLN A 61 -28.25 -11.32 -35.93
CA GLN A 61 -28.72 -10.62 -34.74
C GLN A 61 -28.12 -11.22 -33.46
N LEU A 62 -28.07 -12.56 -33.38
CA LEU A 62 -27.44 -13.28 -32.27
C LEU A 62 -25.95 -12.97 -32.18
N ALA A 63 -25.24 -12.92 -33.31
CA ALA A 63 -23.81 -12.60 -33.36
C ALA A 63 -23.53 -11.19 -32.85
N LEU A 64 -24.32 -10.20 -33.26
CA LEU A 64 -24.21 -8.82 -32.79
C LEU A 64 -24.47 -8.72 -31.27
N ALA A 65 -25.51 -9.39 -30.78
CA ALA A 65 -25.83 -9.44 -29.36
C ALA A 65 -24.69 -10.08 -28.55
N ASN A 66 -24.22 -11.25 -28.97
CA ASN A 66 -23.12 -11.97 -28.31
C ASN A 66 -21.83 -11.14 -28.27
N HIS A 67 -21.50 -10.45 -29.35
CA HIS A 67 -20.34 -9.58 -29.40
C HIS A 67 -20.47 -8.39 -28.43
N GLY A 68 -21.67 -7.80 -28.31
CA GLY A 68 -21.95 -6.78 -27.30
C GLY A 68 -21.76 -7.29 -25.87
N PHE A 69 -22.31 -8.47 -25.57
CA PHE A 69 -22.13 -9.11 -24.27
C PHE A 69 -20.67 -9.45 -23.97
N GLN A 70 -19.92 -9.97 -24.95
CA GLN A 70 -18.50 -10.26 -24.78
C GLN A 70 -17.71 -9.00 -24.42
N LYS A 71 -17.96 -7.87 -25.10
CA LYS A 71 -17.34 -6.59 -24.77
C LYS A 71 -17.63 -6.17 -23.33
N GLN A 72 -18.90 -6.18 -22.94
CA GLN A 72 -19.30 -5.86 -21.57
C GLN A 72 -18.62 -6.76 -20.53
N LEU A 73 -18.50 -8.06 -20.80
CA LEU A 73 -17.80 -8.99 -19.92
C LEU A 73 -16.30 -8.67 -19.83
N THR A 74 -15.65 -8.31 -20.93
CA THR A 74 -14.23 -7.94 -20.91
C THR A 74 -14.00 -6.64 -20.14
N GLU A 75 -14.86 -5.64 -20.31
CA GLU A 75 -14.80 -4.38 -19.58
C GLU A 75 -15.03 -4.59 -18.09
N ALA A 76 -16.08 -5.33 -17.72
CA ALA A 76 -16.39 -5.67 -16.34
C ALA A 76 -15.25 -6.46 -15.66
N ARG A 77 -14.62 -7.41 -16.38
CA ARG A 77 -13.43 -8.13 -15.89
C ARG A 77 -12.27 -7.19 -15.62
N LEU A 78 -11.99 -6.28 -16.54
CA LEU A 78 -10.90 -5.32 -16.40
C LEU A 78 -11.15 -4.35 -15.24
N GLU A 79 -12.39 -3.90 -15.03
CA GLU A 79 -12.75 -3.11 -13.86
C GLU A 79 -12.57 -3.89 -12.55
N LEU A 80 -12.94 -5.17 -12.53
CA LEU A 80 -12.77 -6.04 -11.37
C LEU A 80 -11.27 -6.21 -11.05
N GLU A 81 -10.43 -6.45 -12.06
CA GLU A 81 -8.98 -6.54 -11.88
C GLU A 81 -8.38 -5.24 -11.34
N LYS A 82 -8.79 -4.08 -11.85
CA LYS A 82 -8.38 -2.77 -11.31
C LYS A 82 -8.74 -2.63 -9.84
N LYS A 83 -9.97 -3.00 -9.47
CA LYS A 83 -10.43 -2.96 -8.07
C LYS A 83 -9.65 -3.93 -7.19
N ARG A 84 -9.38 -5.15 -7.67
CA ARG A 84 -8.56 -6.14 -6.95
C ARG A 84 -7.15 -5.62 -6.68
N LEU A 85 -6.50 -5.04 -7.69
CA LEU A 85 -5.17 -4.46 -7.53
C LEU A 85 -5.20 -3.28 -6.54
N GLY A 86 -6.23 -2.44 -6.59
CA GLY A 86 -6.44 -1.38 -5.60
C GLY A 86 -6.61 -1.91 -4.18
N LEU A 87 -7.38 -2.98 -3.99
CA LEU A 87 -7.54 -3.62 -2.68
C LEU A 87 -6.22 -4.21 -2.17
N GLN A 88 -5.48 -4.92 -3.03
CA GLN A 88 -4.17 -5.47 -2.66
C GLN A 88 -3.20 -4.37 -2.20
N HIS A 89 -3.17 -3.23 -2.91
CA HIS A 89 -2.32 -2.11 -2.51
C HIS A 89 -2.71 -1.55 -1.13
N LEU A 90 -4.01 -1.41 -0.86
CA LEU A 90 -4.49 -0.98 0.45
C LEU A 90 -4.18 -2.00 1.54
N GLU A 91 -4.34 -3.29 1.27
CA GLU A 91 -4.00 -4.37 2.20
C GLU A 91 -2.50 -4.35 2.55
N SER A 92 -1.62 -4.20 1.57
CA SER A 92 -0.19 -4.05 1.80
C SER A 92 0.12 -2.82 2.66
N HIS A 93 -0.50 -1.68 2.37
CA HIS A 93 -0.26 -0.47 3.15
C HIS A 93 -0.79 -0.57 4.58
N ILE A 94 -1.90 -1.27 4.80
CA ILE A 94 -2.40 -1.57 6.15
C ILE A 94 -1.39 -2.43 6.91
N GLN A 95 -0.79 -3.44 6.27
CA GLN A 95 0.24 -4.27 6.91
C GLN A 95 1.48 -3.44 7.27
N GLU A 96 1.99 -2.63 6.34
CA GLU A 96 3.11 -1.72 6.60
C GLU A 96 2.85 -0.78 7.79
N LEU A 97 1.66 -0.18 7.85
CA LEU A 97 1.28 0.70 8.96
C LEU A 97 1.15 -0.06 10.28
N LEU A 98 0.64 -1.29 10.27
CA LEU A 98 0.56 -2.11 11.48
C LEU A 98 1.96 -2.45 12.01
N ASP A 99 2.89 -2.80 11.12
CA ASP A 99 4.29 -3.06 11.46
C ASP A 99 4.96 -1.79 12.04
N GLU A 100 4.70 -0.62 11.46
CA GLU A 100 5.20 0.66 11.97
C GLU A 100 4.65 0.99 13.35
N VAL A 101 3.35 0.74 13.59
CA VAL A 101 2.75 0.90 14.92
C VAL A 101 3.37 -0.05 15.94
N GLU A 102 3.65 -1.31 15.56
CA GLU A 102 4.31 -2.27 16.44
C GLU A 102 5.75 -1.83 16.78
N GLN A 103 6.50 -1.36 15.79
CA GLN A 103 7.84 -0.80 16.01
C GLN A 103 7.80 0.41 16.95
N LEU A 104 6.87 1.35 16.73
CA LEU A 104 6.72 2.53 17.58
C LEU A 104 6.37 2.15 19.02
N LYS A 105 5.49 1.16 19.22
CA LYS A 105 5.19 0.63 20.56
C LYS A 105 6.41 0.04 21.23
N CYS A 106 7.17 -0.79 20.52
CA CYS A 106 8.40 -1.38 21.06
C CYS A 106 9.42 -0.29 21.44
N THR A 107 9.57 0.75 20.61
CA THR A 107 10.46 1.87 20.94
C THR A 107 9.97 2.68 22.14
N ALA A 108 8.66 2.83 22.31
CA ALA A 108 8.09 3.51 23.47
C ALA A 108 8.31 2.70 24.76
N GLU A 109 8.09 1.38 24.72
CA GLU A 109 8.34 0.49 25.87
C GLU A 109 9.81 0.49 26.28
N LEU A 110 10.74 0.49 25.31
CA LEU A 110 12.17 0.61 25.59
C LEU A 110 12.53 1.98 26.18
N ALA A 111 11.97 3.07 25.65
CA ALA A 111 12.20 4.40 26.18
C ALA A 111 11.64 4.55 27.61
N GLU A 112 10.48 3.98 27.91
CA GLU A 112 9.92 3.96 29.27
C GLU A 112 10.80 3.16 30.24
N ALA A 113 11.39 2.04 29.78
CA ALA A 113 12.32 1.26 30.59
C ALA A 113 13.65 2.00 30.84
N ASP A 114 14.18 2.69 29.82
CA ASP A 114 15.37 3.53 29.94
C ASP A 114 15.12 4.71 30.89
N GLU A 115 13.97 5.39 30.80
CA GLU A 115 13.59 6.46 31.73
C GLU A 115 13.55 5.98 33.20
N GLN A 116 13.01 4.79 33.46
CA GLN A 116 12.99 4.20 34.80
C GLN A 116 14.40 3.88 35.32
N SER A 117 15.29 3.42 34.44
CA SER A 117 16.70 3.18 34.77
C SER A 117 17.42 4.49 35.09
N ASP A 118 17.23 5.51 34.26
CA ASP A 118 17.83 6.83 34.42
C ASP A 118 17.34 7.51 35.71
N GLU A 119 16.05 7.41 36.06
CA GLU A 119 15.52 7.93 37.32
C GLU A 119 16.17 7.25 38.55
N ALA A 120 16.36 5.93 38.50
CA ALA A 120 17.02 5.20 39.58
C ALA A 120 18.50 5.57 39.71
N GLU A 121 19.21 5.74 38.59
CA GLU A 121 20.60 6.21 38.58
C GLU A 121 20.73 7.65 39.11
N GLN A 122 19.82 8.55 38.71
CA GLN A 122 19.78 9.93 39.18
C GLN A 122 19.52 10.01 40.68
N GLN A 123 18.62 9.18 41.21
CA GLN A 123 18.37 9.09 42.66
C GLN A 123 19.61 8.58 43.40
N ALA A 124 20.27 7.54 42.91
CA ALA A 124 21.51 7.03 43.52
C ALA A 124 22.65 8.07 43.49
N GLN A 125 22.77 8.83 42.40
CA GLN A 125 23.73 9.93 42.30
C GLN A 125 23.40 11.07 43.26
N ALA A 126 22.13 11.47 43.40
CA ALA A 126 21.71 12.50 44.34
C ALA A 126 22.02 12.09 45.80
N ASP A 127 21.78 10.84 46.15
CA ASP A 127 22.12 10.29 47.47
C ASP A 127 23.63 10.32 47.72
N ALA A 128 24.44 9.92 46.73
CA ALA A 128 25.90 9.94 46.81
C ALA A 128 26.45 11.37 46.98
N ILE A 129 25.90 12.34 46.26
CA ILE A 129 26.26 13.77 46.41
C ILE A 129 25.93 14.24 47.83
N SER A 130 24.73 13.94 48.35
CA SER A 130 24.34 14.35 49.70
C SER A 130 25.25 13.75 50.79
N LEU A 131 25.72 12.51 50.60
CA LEU A 131 26.67 11.87 51.49
C LEU A 131 28.03 12.56 51.44
N LEU A 132 28.53 12.85 50.23
CA LEU A 132 29.79 13.57 50.02
C LEU A 132 29.75 14.98 50.61
N GLU A 133 28.64 15.69 50.48
CA GLU A 133 28.45 17.02 51.09
C GLU A 133 28.53 16.95 52.62
N LYS A 134 27.89 15.95 53.25
CA LYS A 134 28.01 15.71 54.69
C LYS A 134 29.45 15.42 55.10
N GLN A 135 30.15 14.57 54.34
CA GLN A 135 31.56 14.27 54.60
C GLN A 135 32.46 15.51 54.46
N LEU A 136 32.20 16.35 53.47
CA LEU A 136 32.91 17.62 53.28
C LEU A 136 32.67 18.58 54.45
N LEU A 137 31.43 18.71 54.90
CA LEU A 137 31.08 19.52 56.08
C LEU A 137 31.83 19.02 57.32
N GLU A 138 31.73 17.72 57.63
CA GLU A 138 32.46 17.14 58.77
C GLU A 138 33.98 17.30 58.65
N ALA A 139 34.55 17.07 57.47
CA ALA A 139 35.98 17.23 57.24
C ALA A 139 36.42 18.70 57.40
N SER A 140 35.60 19.63 56.91
CA SER A 140 35.83 21.06 57.06
C SER A 140 35.73 21.53 58.52
N GLU A 141 34.78 21.00 59.29
CA GLU A 141 34.64 21.28 60.72
C GLU A 141 35.80 20.68 61.51
N LYS A 142 36.21 19.43 61.21
CA LYS A 142 37.41 18.80 61.80
C LYS A 142 38.66 19.62 61.49
N LEU A 143 38.77 20.19 60.29
CA LEU A 143 39.86 21.10 59.93
C LEU A 143 39.81 22.39 60.76
N LYS A 144 38.65 23.05 60.84
CA LYS A 144 38.47 24.27 61.65
C LYS A 144 38.79 24.02 63.13
N GLN A 145 38.31 22.92 63.71
CA GLN A 145 38.62 22.56 65.10
C GLN A 145 40.12 22.34 65.33
N LYS A 146 40.84 21.75 64.36
CA LYS A 146 42.31 21.62 64.40
C LYS A 146 43.04 22.95 64.21
N LEU A 147 42.47 23.88 63.44
CA LEU A 147 42.98 25.24 63.27
C LEU A 147 42.79 26.10 64.53
N ASP A 148 41.64 25.99 65.20
CA ASP A 148 41.30 26.77 66.41
C ASP A 148 41.99 26.25 67.68
N LYS A 149 42.35 24.96 67.71
CA LYS A 149 43.16 24.33 68.77
C LYS A 149 44.45 23.79 68.15
N PRO A 150 45.43 24.66 67.82
CA PRO A 150 46.74 24.19 67.41
C PRO A 150 47.35 23.43 68.59
N ASP A 151 47.57 22.12 68.38
CA ASP A 151 48.19 21.27 69.39
C ASP A 151 49.67 21.65 69.48
N GLY A 152 49.97 22.58 70.39
CA GLY A 152 51.32 23.04 70.69
C GLY A 152 51.52 24.53 70.47
N ASP A 153 51.92 25.22 71.53
CA ASP A 153 52.41 26.61 71.56
C ASP A 153 53.81 26.76 70.92
N LYS A 154 54.11 25.89 69.94
CA LYS A 154 55.37 25.91 69.19
C LYS A 154 55.16 26.73 67.93
N PRO A 155 56.01 27.73 67.64
CA PRO A 155 55.90 28.51 66.42
C PRO A 155 55.96 27.55 65.21
N ILE A 156 54.87 27.52 64.45
CA ILE A 156 54.76 26.74 63.22
C ILE A 156 55.51 27.50 62.15
N PHE A 157 56.77 27.14 61.91
CA PHE A 157 57.53 27.64 60.77
C PHE A 157 57.35 26.68 59.60
N ALA A 158 56.80 27.18 58.48
CA ALA A 158 56.78 26.47 57.22
C ALA A 158 57.92 27.02 56.35
N ILE A 159 58.97 26.22 56.16
CA ILE A 159 60.02 26.56 55.19
C ILE A 159 59.46 26.17 53.82
N ILE A 160 58.99 27.16 53.07
CA ILE A 160 58.52 26.98 51.69
C ILE A 160 59.68 27.39 50.76
N PRO A 161 60.46 26.44 50.22
CA PRO A 161 61.46 26.76 49.21
C PRO A 161 60.75 27.20 47.92
N TYR A 162 61.05 28.41 47.45
CA TYR A 162 60.59 28.90 46.15
C TYR A 162 61.71 28.70 45.13
N ASP A 163 61.64 27.63 44.34
CA ASP A 163 62.52 27.40 43.20
C ASP A 163 61.86 27.94 41.92
N GLY A 164 62.15 29.21 41.61
CA GLY A 164 61.74 29.83 40.36
C GLY A 164 62.60 29.37 39.16
N PRO A 165 62.10 29.48 37.92
CA PRO A 165 62.78 29.00 36.71
C PRO A 165 64.14 29.66 36.42
N ASN A 166 64.46 30.79 37.07
CA ASN A 166 65.74 31.51 36.96
C ASN A 166 66.53 31.52 38.28
N GLY A 167 66.41 30.48 39.10
CA GLY A 167 67.09 30.37 40.40
C GLY A 167 68.61 30.51 40.31
N THR A 168 69.21 31.26 41.23
CA THR A 168 70.68 31.42 41.35
C THR A 168 71.12 30.99 42.75
N HIS A 169 72.34 30.46 42.93
CA HIS A 169 72.94 30.12 44.24
C HIS A 169 73.34 31.37 45.05
N ARG A 170 72.43 32.34 45.17
CA ARG A 170 72.59 33.50 46.05
C ARG A 170 72.28 33.11 47.49
N ARG A 171 72.82 33.89 48.43
CA ARG A 171 72.54 33.70 49.85
C ARG A 171 71.03 33.81 50.09
N PRO A 172 70.42 32.87 50.83
CA PRO A 172 68.98 32.89 51.09
C PRO A 172 68.62 34.16 51.84
N ILE A 173 67.55 34.81 51.39
CA ILE A 173 66.98 36.01 52.00
C ILE A 173 65.80 35.57 52.85
N TYR A 174 65.77 35.98 54.11
CA TYR A 174 64.65 35.70 55.00
C TYR A 174 63.68 36.87 54.99
N LEU A 175 62.41 36.59 54.75
CA LEU A 175 61.35 37.58 54.80
C LEU A 175 60.58 37.38 56.12
N GLU A 176 60.75 38.33 57.03
CA GLU A 176 60.01 38.37 58.30
C GLU A 176 58.84 39.36 58.16
N CYS A 177 57.61 38.89 58.33
CA CYS A 177 56.44 39.77 58.36
C CYS A 177 56.19 40.22 59.82
N ILE A 178 56.29 41.51 60.09
CA ILE A 178 56.14 42.12 61.41
C ILE A 178 54.98 43.12 61.33
N GLU A 179 54.32 43.47 62.44
CA GLU A 179 53.20 44.43 62.46
C GLU A 179 53.50 45.78 61.76
N GLN A 180 54.78 46.16 61.69
CA GLN A 180 55.25 47.42 61.11
C GLN A 180 55.61 47.34 59.62
N GLY A 181 55.52 46.16 59.01
CA GLY A 181 55.88 45.91 57.61
C GLY A 181 56.72 44.64 57.41
N ILE A 182 57.32 44.50 56.23
CA ILE A 182 58.15 43.33 55.88
C ILE A 182 59.62 43.67 56.11
N ARG A 183 60.31 42.83 56.90
CA ARG A 183 61.74 42.95 57.14
C ARG A 183 62.49 41.91 56.32
N ILE A 184 63.50 42.39 55.59
CA ILE A 184 64.36 41.57 54.74
C ILE A 184 65.69 41.35 55.47
N GLN A 185 66.02 40.09 55.76
CA GLN A 185 67.25 39.67 56.43
C GLN A 185 68.20 39.00 55.40
N PRO A 186 69.52 39.28 55.43
CA PRO A 186 70.29 39.96 56.47
C PRO A 186 70.42 41.48 56.32
N GLU A 187 69.92 42.08 55.23
CA GLU A 187 70.13 43.51 54.96
C GLU A 187 69.43 44.44 55.98
N GLY A 188 68.49 43.93 56.78
CA GLY A 188 67.78 44.68 57.82
C GLY A 188 66.84 45.74 57.23
N ILE A 189 66.45 45.59 55.97
CA ILE A 189 65.63 46.56 55.25
C ILE A 189 64.17 46.37 55.69
N LEU A 190 63.58 47.41 56.26
CA LEU A 190 62.17 47.45 56.61
C LEU A 190 61.38 48.12 55.48
N LEU A 191 60.55 47.34 54.80
CA LEU A 191 59.56 47.84 53.84
C LEU A 191 58.27 48.13 54.60
N ARG A 192 57.97 49.41 54.80
CA ARG A 192 56.68 49.86 55.35
C ARG A 192 55.66 49.94 54.21
N THR A 193 54.56 49.23 54.37
CA THR A 193 53.35 49.37 53.56
C THR A 193 52.44 50.43 54.13
#